data_AF-A0A950X3T2-F1
#
_entry.id   AF-A0A950X3T2-F1
#
_cell.length_a   1.000
_cell.length_b   1.000
_cell.length_c   1.000
_cell.angle_alpha   90.00
_cell.angle_beta   90.00
_cell.angle_gamma   90.00
#
_symmetry.space_group_name_H-M   'P 1'
#
loop_
_entity.id
_entity.type
_entity.pdbx_description
1 polymer ?
#
loop_
_entity_poly.entity_id
_entity_poly.type
_entity_poly.pdbx_seq_one_letter_code
_entity_poly.pdbx_strand_id
1 'polypeptide(L)'
;MKTAMFELKAALCAVFAGLLAVGSTLGAAMLISQSVLQTRSATKANADPVVQPALVTAGARLFALNCSHCHADDATGDEGPDLHGLTKSDARIKAIITNGVKGEMPSFKKKLGDADQAALIGFLRSLR
;
A
#
# COMPACT_ATOMS: atom_id res chain seq x y z
N MET A 1 6.18 58.89 18.51
CA MET A 1 6.50 57.63 17.77
C MET A 1 5.43 56.54 17.93
N LYS A 2 4.15 56.88 18.18
CA LYS A 2 3.07 55.89 18.47
C LYS A 2 1.91 55.88 17.46
N THR A 3 1.93 56.79 16.48
CA THR A 3 0.82 57.00 15.52
C THR A 3 1.01 56.31 14.17
N ALA A 4 2.22 55.85 13.82
CA ALA A 4 2.50 55.17 12.55
C ALA A 4 2.27 53.64 12.57
N MET A 5 2.08 53.04 13.76
CA MET A 5 1.89 51.60 13.93
C MET A 5 0.42 51.14 13.79
N PHE A 6 -0.53 52.08 13.79
CA PHE A 6 -1.97 51.76 13.73
C PHE A 6 -2.47 51.58 12.28
N GLU A 7 -1.97 52.39 11.34
CA GLU A 7 -2.36 52.34 9.92
C GLU A 7 -1.89 51.05 9.21
N LEU A 8 -0.76 50.47 9.63
CA LEU A 8 -0.21 49.24 9.06
C LEU A 8 -1.06 48.01 9.40
N LYS A 9 -1.79 48.04 10.52
CA LYS A 9 -2.67 46.95 10.96
C LYS A 9 -4.04 47.01 10.27
N ALA A 10 -4.52 48.20 9.93
CA ALA A 10 -5.76 48.40 9.18
C ALA A 10 -5.64 47.92 7.72
N ALA A 11 -4.50 48.16 7.07
CA ALA A 11 -4.23 47.67 5.72
C ALA A 11 -4.16 46.14 5.64
N LEU A 12 -3.66 45.46 6.68
CA LEU A 12 -3.52 44.00 6.70
C LEU A 12 -4.87 43.27 6.86
N CYS A 13 -5.85 43.88 7.55
CA CYS A 13 -7.19 43.31 7.70
C CYS A 13 -8.04 43.44 6.43
N ALA A 14 -7.86 44.52 5.65
CA ALA A 14 -8.66 44.76 4.45
C ALA A 14 -8.34 43.77 3.31
N VAL A 15 -7.13 43.19 3.28
CA VAL A 15 -6.74 42.18 2.27
C VAL A 15 -7.36 40.81 2.58
N PHE A 16 -7.58 40.47 3.85
CA PHE A 16 -8.20 39.20 4.24
C PHE A 16 -9.72 39.15 4.01
N ALA A 17 -10.41 40.29 4.13
CA ALA A 17 -11.85 40.36 3.87
C ALA A 17 -12.20 40.43 2.36
N GLY A 18 -11.27 40.87 1.51
CA GLY A 18 -11.49 41.02 0.06
C GLY A 18 -11.42 39.71 -0.74
N LEU A 19 -10.67 38.70 -0.27
CA LEU A 19 -10.50 37.44 -1.01
C LEU A 19 -11.65 36.44 -0.78
N LEU A 20 -12.51 36.67 0.21
CA LEU A 20 -13.71 35.86 0.46
C LEU A 20 -14.88 36.22 -0.47
N ALA A 21 -14.84 37.37 -1.15
CA ALA A 21 -15.93 37.82 -2.03
C ALA A 21 -15.81 37.37 -3.50
N VAL A 22 -14.66 36.82 -3.93
CA VAL A 22 -14.46 36.28 -5.29
C VAL A 22 -14.36 34.74 -5.31
N GLY A 23 -14.20 34.10 -4.16
CA GLY A 23 -14.13 32.64 -4.05
C GLY A 23 -15.48 31.91 -4.22
N SER A 24 -16.61 32.63 -4.19
CA SER A 24 -17.94 32.02 -4.09
C SER A 24 -18.61 31.68 -5.43
N THR A 25 -18.04 32.05 -6.58
CA THR A 25 -18.60 31.67 -7.90
C THR A 25 -17.77 30.63 -8.65
N LEU A 26 -16.52 30.37 -8.25
CA LEU A 26 -15.72 29.26 -8.79
C LEU A 26 -15.69 28.00 -7.92
N GLY A 27 -16.28 28.03 -6.72
CA GLY A 27 -16.31 26.86 -5.81
C GLY A 27 -17.36 25.79 -6.16
N ALA A 28 -18.43 26.14 -6.88
CA ALA A 28 -19.51 25.20 -7.19
C ALA A 28 -19.21 24.26 -8.38
N ALA A 29 -18.32 24.67 -9.29
CA ALA A 29 -17.98 23.86 -10.48
C ALA A 29 -16.96 22.75 -10.19
N MET A 30 -16.20 22.82 -9.08
CA MET A 30 -15.18 21.82 -8.75
C MET A 30 -15.67 20.66 -7.88
N LEU A 31 -16.89 20.74 -7.34
CA LEU A 31 -17.47 19.67 -6.50
C LEU A 31 -18.23 18.60 -7.29
N ILE A 32 -18.46 18.80 -8.59
CA ILE A 32 -19.20 17.82 -9.43
C ILE A 32 -18.26 16.81 -10.11
N SER A 33 -16.93 17.06 -10.13
CA SER A 33 -15.97 16.20 -10.86
C SER A 33 -15.32 15.07 -10.05
N GLN A 34 -15.56 14.96 -8.73
CA GLN A 34 -14.93 13.89 -7.93
C GLN A 34 -15.62 12.52 -8.10
N SER A 35 -16.82 12.46 -8.67
CA SER A 35 -17.61 11.23 -8.77
C SER A 35 -17.11 10.24 -9.84
N VAL A 36 -16.21 10.64 -10.74
CA VAL A 36 -15.69 9.76 -11.81
C VAL A 36 -14.36 9.09 -11.43
N LEU A 37 -13.61 9.63 -10.44
CA LEU A 37 -12.38 8.98 -9.94
C LEU A 37 -12.64 7.98 -8.79
N GLN A 38 -13.75 8.08 -8.07
CA GLN A 38 -14.06 7.21 -6.92
C GLN A 38 -14.59 5.81 -7.33
N THR A 39 -15.02 5.61 -8.59
CA THR A 39 -15.52 4.29 -9.06
C THR A 39 -14.43 3.31 -9.52
N ARG A 40 -13.14 3.63 -9.33
CA ARG A 40 -12.03 2.68 -9.58
C ARG A 40 -11.39 2.08 -8.31
N SER A 41 -11.98 2.26 -7.13
CA SER A 41 -11.46 1.69 -5.88
C SER A 41 -12.14 0.40 -5.41
N ALA A 42 -12.91 -0.28 -6.25
CA ALA A 42 -13.51 -1.57 -5.87
C ALA A 42 -13.71 -2.56 -7.02
N THR A 43 -12.76 -2.66 -7.94
CA THR A 43 -12.52 -3.95 -8.60
C THR A 43 -11.38 -4.60 -7.85
N LYS A 44 -11.70 -5.61 -7.05
CA LYS A 44 -10.79 -6.71 -6.67
C LYS A 44 -9.76 -6.85 -7.79
N ALA A 45 -8.50 -6.50 -7.50
CA ALA A 45 -7.43 -6.38 -8.48
C ALA A 45 -7.46 -7.57 -9.44
N ASN A 46 -8.04 -7.36 -10.62
CA ASN A 46 -7.84 -8.28 -11.72
C ASN A 46 -6.48 -7.86 -12.26
N ALA A 47 -5.43 -8.41 -11.66
CA ALA A 47 -4.07 -8.11 -12.02
C ALA A 47 -3.89 -8.43 -13.50
N ASP A 48 -3.39 -7.46 -14.27
CA ASP A 48 -3.07 -7.68 -15.68
C ASP A 48 -2.24 -8.97 -15.82
N PRO A 49 -2.51 -9.83 -16.83
CA PRO A 49 -1.80 -11.10 -17.00
C PRO A 49 -0.28 -10.96 -17.11
N VAL A 50 0.23 -9.76 -17.43
CA VAL A 50 1.68 -9.45 -17.49
C VAL A 50 2.25 -9.12 -16.10
N VAL A 51 1.46 -8.53 -15.21
CA VAL A 51 1.86 -8.21 -13.84
C VAL A 51 2.05 -9.49 -13.02
N GLN A 52 1.24 -10.52 -13.26
CA GLN A 52 1.30 -11.78 -12.52
C GLN A 52 2.64 -12.54 -12.70
N PRO A 53 3.17 -12.79 -13.91
CA PRO A 53 4.48 -13.41 -14.13
C PRO A 53 5.63 -12.63 -13.50
N ALA A 54 5.58 -11.30 -13.56
CA ALA A 54 6.59 -10.44 -12.95
C ALA A 54 6.58 -10.59 -11.42
N LEU A 55 5.40 -10.60 -10.79
CA LEU A 55 5.25 -10.84 -9.36
C LEU A 55 5.72 -12.24 -8.94
N VAL A 56 5.41 -13.27 -9.73
CA VAL A 56 5.88 -14.65 -9.47
C VAL A 56 7.41 -14.71 -9.50
N THR A 57 8.04 -14.10 -10.51
CA THR A 57 9.50 -14.10 -10.65
C THR A 57 10.19 -13.34 -9.52
N ALA A 58 9.67 -12.17 -9.16
CA ALA A 58 10.17 -11.39 -8.02
C ALA A 58 9.96 -12.14 -6.69
N GLY A 59 8.79 -12.75 -6.51
CA GLY A 59 8.44 -13.55 -5.34
C GLY A 59 9.35 -14.75 -5.16
N ALA A 60 9.67 -15.48 -6.24
CA ALA A 60 10.59 -16.61 -6.19
C ALA A 60 11.99 -16.21 -5.71
N ARG A 61 12.52 -15.06 -6.17
CA ARG A 61 13.80 -14.53 -5.68
C ARG A 61 13.76 -14.16 -4.21
N LEU A 62 12.69 -13.49 -3.78
CA LEU A 62 12.50 -13.14 -2.37
C LEU A 62 12.37 -14.40 -1.49
N PHE A 63 11.68 -15.43 -1.99
CA PHE A 63 11.49 -16.69 -1.30
C PHE A 63 12.84 -17.40 -1.06
N ALA A 64 13.68 -17.53 -2.09
CA ALA A 64 15.00 -18.13 -1.98
C ALA A 64 15.91 -17.38 -0.98
N LEU A 65 15.77 -16.06 -0.86
CA LEU A 65 16.60 -15.26 0.04
C LEU A 65 16.13 -15.26 1.49
N ASN A 66 14.84 -15.51 1.74
CA ASN A 66 14.22 -15.24 3.05
C ASN A 66 13.46 -16.41 3.66
N CYS A 67 13.07 -17.41 2.87
CA CYS A 67 12.09 -18.43 3.25
C CYS A 67 12.60 -19.86 3.05
N SER A 68 13.40 -20.11 2.01
CA SER A 68 13.77 -21.48 1.62
C SER A 68 14.59 -22.22 2.67
N HIS A 69 15.28 -21.51 3.56
CA HIS A 69 16.02 -22.15 4.65
C HIS A 69 15.17 -23.10 5.50
N CYS A 70 13.90 -22.73 5.77
CA CYS A 70 12.98 -23.59 6.53
C CYS A 70 11.97 -24.29 5.62
N HIS A 71 11.63 -23.69 4.47
CA HIS A 71 10.56 -24.20 3.60
C HIS A 71 11.09 -24.99 2.39
N ALA A 72 12.39 -25.28 2.31
CA ALA A 72 13.10 -25.83 1.16
C ALA A 72 13.08 -24.90 -0.08
N ASP A 73 13.98 -25.12 -1.04
CA ASP A 73 14.14 -24.28 -2.24
C ASP A 73 12.95 -24.39 -3.20
N ASP A 74 12.27 -25.54 -3.21
CA ASP A 74 11.07 -25.82 -3.98
C ASP A 74 9.77 -25.61 -3.18
N ALA A 75 9.86 -25.10 -1.95
CA ALA A 75 8.73 -24.83 -1.06
C ALA A 75 7.98 -26.07 -0.55
N THR A 76 8.57 -27.28 -0.63
CA THR A 76 7.95 -28.53 -0.11
C THR A 76 8.01 -28.67 1.40
N GLY A 77 8.73 -27.77 2.08
CA GLY A 77 8.92 -27.84 3.53
C GLY A 77 10.14 -28.67 3.95
N ASP A 78 10.68 -28.30 5.11
CA ASP A 78 11.72 -29.03 5.86
C ASP A 78 11.47 -28.78 7.37
N GLU A 79 12.17 -27.83 7.98
CA GLU A 79 11.84 -27.36 9.34
C GLU A 79 10.46 -26.67 9.40
N GLY A 80 10.11 -25.95 8.33
CA GLY A 80 8.81 -25.32 8.11
C GLY A 80 7.90 -26.18 7.22
N PRO A 81 6.58 -25.93 7.22
CA PRO A 81 5.63 -26.72 6.46
C PRO A 81 5.74 -26.54 4.94
N ASP A 82 5.19 -27.50 4.19
CA ASP A 82 4.90 -27.38 2.76
C ASP A 82 3.97 -26.19 2.48
N LEU A 83 4.30 -25.41 1.46
CA LEU A 83 3.58 -24.22 1.03
C LEU A 83 2.86 -24.38 -0.32
N HIS A 84 2.77 -25.59 -0.87
CA HIS A 84 1.93 -25.87 -2.04
C HIS A 84 0.44 -25.86 -1.67
N GLY A 85 -0.40 -25.43 -2.62
CA GLY A 85 -1.86 -25.58 -2.49
C GLY A 85 -2.49 -24.85 -1.29
N LEU A 86 -1.87 -23.77 -0.80
CA LEU A 86 -2.33 -23.06 0.41
C LEU A 86 -3.80 -22.62 0.31
N THR A 87 -4.62 -23.08 1.25
CA THR A 87 -6.05 -22.74 1.33
C THR A 87 -6.34 -21.43 2.06
N LYS A 88 -5.34 -20.85 2.74
CA LYS A 88 -5.47 -19.58 3.49
C LYS A 88 -5.68 -18.42 2.50
N SER A 89 -6.34 -17.34 2.92
CA SER A 89 -6.49 -16.14 2.08
C SER A 89 -5.18 -15.35 1.94
N ASP A 90 -5.03 -14.55 0.89
CA ASP A 90 -3.84 -13.69 0.68
C ASP A 90 -3.60 -12.75 1.85
N ALA A 91 -4.67 -12.15 2.39
CA ALA A 91 -4.59 -11.30 3.58
C ALA A 91 -4.05 -12.06 4.80
N ARG A 92 -4.45 -13.33 4.96
CA ARG A 92 -3.95 -14.18 6.05
C ARG A 92 -2.49 -14.57 5.83
N ILE A 93 -2.09 -14.90 4.60
CA ILE A 93 -0.69 -15.20 4.26
C ILE A 93 0.17 -13.96 4.52
N LYS A 94 -0.24 -12.78 4.05
CA LYS A 94 0.42 -11.50 4.33
C LYS A 94 0.60 -11.25 5.81
N ALA A 95 -0.45 -11.47 6.61
CA ALA A 95 -0.39 -11.27 8.05
C ALA A 95 0.58 -12.24 8.74
N ILE A 96 0.68 -13.49 8.27
CA ILE A 96 1.65 -14.46 8.75
C ILE A 96 3.06 -14.01 8.39
N ILE A 97 3.34 -13.63 7.15
CA ILE A 97 4.66 -13.12 6.71
C ILE A 97 5.05 -11.86 7.50
N THR A 98 4.12 -10.92 7.66
CA THR A 98 4.36 -9.67 8.40
C THR A 98 4.71 -9.97 9.85
N ASN A 99 3.88 -10.75 10.56
CA ASN A 99 3.98 -10.86 12.02
C ASN A 99 4.83 -12.05 12.49
N GLY A 100 5.12 -13.01 11.61
CA GLY A 100 5.69 -14.29 12.03
C GLY A 100 4.69 -15.16 12.78
N VAL A 101 5.18 -16.31 13.23
CA VAL A 101 4.52 -17.21 14.17
C VAL A 101 5.48 -17.39 15.35
N LYS A 102 5.06 -17.00 16.55
CA LYS A 102 5.94 -16.98 17.73
C LYS A 102 6.56 -18.36 17.98
N GLY A 103 7.89 -18.42 17.94
CA GLY A 103 8.66 -19.65 18.16
C GLY A 103 8.87 -20.52 16.92
N GLU A 104 8.14 -20.26 15.84
CA GLU A 104 8.10 -21.14 14.65
C GLU A 104 8.61 -20.41 13.39
N MET A 105 8.13 -19.18 13.15
CA MET A 105 8.46 -18.41 11.95
C MET A 105 8.79 -16.96 12.33
N PRO A 106 9.94 -16.39 11.93
CA PRO A 106 10.29 -15.02 12.27
C PRO A 106 9.34 -14.00 11.61
N SER A 107 9.24 -12.81 12.21
CA SER A 107 8.55 -11.67 11.60
C SER A 107 9.40 -11.04 10.51
N PHE A 108 8.78 -10.76 9.36
CA PHE A 108 9.45 -10.06 8.25
C PHE A 108 9.02 -8.59 8.10
N LYS A 109 8.19 -8.04 8.99
CA LYS A 109 7.67 -6.66 8.93
C LYS A 109 8.76 -5.59 8.70
N LYS A 110 9.95 -5.78 9.28
CA LYS A 110 11.07 -4.82 9.17
C LYS A 110 11.94 -5.03 7.94
N LYS A 111 11.84 -6.18 7.27
CA LYS A 111 12.69 -6.58 6.14
C LYS A 111 11.97 -6.49 4.80
N LEU A 112 10.68 -6.78 4.77
CA LEU A 112 9.88 -6.91 3.56
C LEU A 112 8.73 -5.92 3.56
N GLY A 113 8.70 -5.06 2.54
CA GLY A 113 7.62 -4.09 2.33
C GLY A 113 6.37 -4.73 1.73
N ASP A 114 5.32 -3.94 1.56
CA ASP A 114 4.05 -4.43 1.03
C ASP A 114 4.16 -5.02 -0.39
N ALA A 115 4.99 -4.42 -1.25
CA ALA A 115 5.24 -4.91 -2.60
C ALA A 115 5.97 -6.26 -2.59
N ASP A 116 6.97 -6.43 -1.71
CA ASP A 116 7.71 -7.67 -1.57
C ASP A 116 6.81 -8.81 -1.09
N GLN A 117 5.97 -8.53 -0.10
CA GLN A 117 5.02 -9.50 0.42
C GLN A 117 3.94 -9.86 -0.61
N ALA A 118 3.51 -8.90 -1.44
CA ALA A 118 2.61 -9.18 -2.55
C ALA A 118 3.27 -10.08 -3.61
N ALA A 119 4.54 -9.83 -3.94
CA ALA A 119 5.30 -10.68 -4.85
C ALA A 119 5.48 -12.10 -4.29
N LEU A 120 5.82 -12.24 -3.01
CA LEU A 120 5.87 -13.54 -2.32
C LEU A 120 4.53 -14.27 -2.41
N ILE A 121 3.41 -13.60 -2.12
CA ILE A 121 2.09 -14.20 -2.26
C ILE A 121 1.84 -14.63 -3.72
N GLY A 122 2.21 -13.82 -4.70
CA GLY A 122 2.14 -14.17 -6.12
C GLY A 122 2.87 -15.47 -6.44
N PHE A 123 4.10 -15.63 -5.94
CA PHE A 123 4.86 -16.86 -6.06
C PHE A 123 4.18 -18.04 -5.35
N LEU A 124 3.77 -17.89 -4.10
CA LEU A 124 3.09 -18.96 -3.36
C LEU A 124 1.79 -19.43 -4.03
N ARG A 125 1.10 -18.53 -4.75
CA ARG A 125 -0.09 -18.89 -5.54
C ARG A 125 0.22 -19.62 -6.83
N SER A 126 1.44 -19.55 -7.32
CA SER A 126 1.88 -20.34 -8.47
C SER A 126 2.19 -21.79 -8.09
N LEU A 127 2.45 -22.07 -6.80
CA LEU A 127 2.66 -23.40 -6.24
C LEU A 127 1.30 -24.11 -6.09
N ARG A 128 1.10 -25.21 -6.82
CA ARG A 128 -0.14 -25.99 -6.80
C ARG A 128 0.00 -27.30 -6.06
#